data_AF-A0A2I2GM91-F1
#
_entry.id   AF-A0A2I2GM91-F1
#
_cell.length_a   1.000
_cell.length_b   1.000
_cell.length_c   1.000
_cell.angle_alpha   90.00
_cell.angle_beta   90.00
_cell.angle_gamma   90.00
#
_symmetry.space_group_name_H-M   'P 1'
#
loop_
_entity.id
_entity.type
_entity.pdbx_description
1 polymer ?
#
loop_
_entity_poly.entity_id
_entity_poly.type
_entity_poly.pdbx_seq_one_letter_code
_entity_poly.pdbx_strand_id
1 'polypeptide(L)'
;MKDRSNNFVDSTDTYNTTILHVPSIKLVVAGDIVYGDVHQFFGEANTTEKRQEWLRTLDKIESLQPHTVIADHKRAGTVDGLFNLDKTRQYILDFEKAVESSSGWEELWTKVQMQYHAIIRGALAAFPESKPA
;
A
#
# COMPACT_ATOMS: atom_id res chain seq x y z
N MET A 1 28.78 8.22 -14.92
CA MET A 1 27.50 7.72 -15.46
C MET A 1 26.79 7.01 -14.33
N LYS A 2 25.67 7.54 -13.81
CA LYS A 2 24.93 6.87 -12.72
C LYS A 2 24.09 5.75 -13.33
N ASP A 3 24.32 4.56 -12.81
CA ASP A 3 23.58 3.34 -13.07
C ASP A 3 22.06 3.60 -13.02
N ARG A 4 21.39 3.37 -14.15
CA ARG A 4 19.92 3.52 -14.32
C ARG A 4 19.16 2.22 -14.01
N SER A 5 19.85 1.15 -13.58
CA SER A 5 19.23 -0.17 -13.38
C SER A 5 18.44 -0.33 -12.07
N ASN A 6 18.57 0.61 -11.12
CA ASN A 6 17.93 0.50 -9.79
C ASN A 6 16.55 1.18 -9.64
N ASN A 7 15.96 1.73 -10.72
CA ASN A 7 14.75 2.57 -10.61
C ASN A 7 13.44 1.92 -11.13
N PHE A 8 13.49 0.66 -11.57
CA PHE A 8 12.32 -0.04 -12.11
C PHE A 8 11.79 -1.08 -11.13
N VAL A 9 10.48 -1.05 -10.91
CA VAL A 9 9.76 -2.07 -10.16
C VAL A 9 8.53 -2.48 -10.95
N ASP A 10 8.38 -3.80 -11.11
CA ASP A 10 7.68 -4.36 -12.25
C ASP A 10 6.14 -4.32 -12.07
N SER A 11 5.65 -4.52 -10.84
CA SER A 11 4.21 -4.59 -10.54
C SER A 11 3.89 -4.15 -9.11
N THR A 12 3.08 -3.10 -8.97
CA THR A 12 2.47 -2.63 -7.71
C THR A 12 0.96 -2.49 -7.89
N ASP A 13 0.35 -1.43 -7.37
CA ASP A 13 -1.02 -1.05 -7.70
C ASP A 13 -1.27 -0.77 -9.19
N THR A 14 -0.19 -0.50 -9.96
CA THR A 14 -0.14 -0.48 -11.44
C THR A 14 1.18 -1.07 -11.95
N TYR A 15 1.33 -1.18 -13.28
CA TYR A 15 2.56 -1.64 -13.93
C TYR A 15 3.55 -0.50 -14.20
N ASN A 16 4.83 -0.83 -14.37
CA ASN A 16 5.91 0.11 -14.71
C ASN A 16 6.09 1.26 -13.71
N THR A 17 5.89 0.97 -12.42
CA THR A 17 6.07 1.96 -11.36
C THR A 17 7.55 2.32 -11.22
N THR A 18 7.83 3.61 -11.02
CA THR A 18 9.18 4.14 -10.82
C THR A 18 9.31 4.77 -9.46
N ILE A 19 10.50 4.66 -8.86
CA ILE A 19 10.84 5.39 -7.64
C ILE A 19 11.92 6.44 -7.91
N LEU A 20 11.95 7.48 -7.07
CA LEU A 20 13.10 8.38 -6.98
C LEU A 20 13.88 8.07 -5.70
N HIS A 21 15.12 7.59 -5.85
CA HIS A 21 16.04 7.37 -4.74
C HIS A 21 17.13 8.46 -4.70
N VAL A 22 17.28 9.12 -3.55
CA VAL A 22 18.31 10.14 -3.29
C VAL A 22 19.21 9.67 -2.14
N PRO A 23 20.32 8.94 -2.43
CA PRO A 23 21.15 8.29 -1.41
C PRO A 23 21.77 9.25 -0.39
N SER A 24 22.17 10.45 -0.83
CA SER A 24 22.87 11.43 0.02
C SER A 24 22.03 11.92 1.22
N ILE A 25 20.71 11.78 1.14
CA ILE A 25 19.77 12.10 2.22
C ILE A 25 18.92 10.89 2.64
N LYS A 26 19.29 9.68 2.16
CA LYS A 26 18.56 8.43 2.41
C LYS A 26 17.05 8.54 2.17
N LEU A 27 16.66 9.17 1.07
CA LEU A 27 15.26 9.41 0.71
C LEU A 27 14.83 8.49 -0.43
N VAL A 28 13.64 7.89 -0.31
CA VAL A 28 12.91 7.30 -1.43
C VAL A 28 11.55 7.99 -1.57
N VAL A 29 11.25 8.52 -2.76
CA VAL A 29 9.87 8.86 -3.16
C VAL A 29 9.31 7.63 -3.85
N ALA A 30 8.37 6.98 -3.18
CA ALA A 30 7.91 5.64 -3.55
C ALA A 30 6.70 5.65 -4.48
N GLY A 31 6.01 6.78 -4.65
CA GLY A 31 4.74 6.82 -5.37
C GLY A 31 3.71 5.91 -4.70
N ASP A 32 2.83 5.30 -5.49
CA ASP A 32 1.84 4.34 -5.03
C ASP A 32 2.39 2.92 -4.77
N ILE A 33 3.72 2.78 -4.68
CA ILE A 33 4.28 1.58 -4.08
C ILE A 33 4.00 1.55 -2.57
N VAL A 34 3.90 2.73 -1.93
CA VAL A 34 3.75 2.88 -0.49
C VAL A 34 2.54 3.77 -0.20
N TYR A 35 1.67 3.28 0.68
CA TYR A 35 0.46 3.96 1.13
C TYR A 35 0.57 4.33 2.61
N GLY A 36 -0.13 5.40 3.04
CA GLY A 36 -0.11 5.88 4.41
C GLY A 36 -1.50 6.02 5.05
N ASP A 37 -1.97 4.99 5.74
CA ASP A 37 -3.24 5.00 6.47
C ASP A 37 -4.50 5.25 5.60
N VAL A 38 -4.49 4.67 4.40
CA VAL A 38 -5.63 4.58 3.48
C VAL A 38 -5.69 3.18 2.83
N HIS A 39 -6.81 2.81 2.21
CA HIS A 39 -6.92 1.52 1.52
C HIS A 39 -6.06 1.51 0.25
N GLN A 40 -5.30 0.44 0.05
CA GLN A 40 -4.48 0.25 -1.15
C GLN A 40 -5.35 -0.14 -2.35
N PHE A 41 -4.94 0.32 -3.54
CA PHE A 41 -5.59 -0.06 -4.78
C PHE A 41 -5.07 -1.41 -5.28
N PHE A 42 -5.89 -2.47 -5.13
CA PHE A 42 -5.58 -3.81 -5.66
C PHE A 42 -6.21 -4.10 -7.02
N GLY A 43 -6.69 -3.08 -7.74
CA GLY A 43 -7.36 -3.25 -9.02
C GLY A 43 -6.48 -3.93 -10.07
N GLU A 44 -5.20 -3.55 -10.15
CA GLU A 44 -4.24 -4.21 -11.05
C GLU A 44 -3.43 -5.32 -10.35
N ALA A 45 -3.17 -5.20 -9.03
CA ALA A 45 -2.65 -6.27 -8.17
C ALA A 45 -3.75 -7.26 -7.73
N ASN A 46 -4.55 -7.72 -8.69
CA ASN A 46 -5.76 -8.50 -8.46
C ASN A 46 -5.56 -10.00 -8.20
N THR A 47 -4.32 -10.51 -8.36
CA THR A 47 -3.99 -11.90 -8.02
C THR A 47 -2.99 -11.98 -6.87
N THR A 48 -2.95 -13.13 -6.19
CA THR A 48 -1.97 -13.42 -5.13
C THR A 48 -0.55 -13.21 -5.65
N GLU A 49 -0.22 -13.71 -6.84
CA GLU A 49 1.13 -13.61 -7.41
C GLU A 49 1.58 -12.15 -7.59
N LYS A 50 0.67 -11.28 -8.04
CA LYS A 50 0.95 -9.84 -8.18
C LYS A 50 1.11 -9.15 -6.84
N ARG A 51 0.32 -9.52 -5.82
CA ARG A 51 0.51 -9.00 -4.46
C ARG A 51 1.82 -9.48 -3.85
N GLN A 52 2.25 -10.70 -4.12
CA GLN A 52 3.60 -11.19 -3.76
C GLN A 52 4.71 -10.42 -4.51
N GLU A 53 4.46 -10.00 -5.75
CA GLU A 53 5.39 -9.14 -6.49
C GLU A 53 5.52 -7.76 -5.88
N TRP A 54 4.40 -7.16 -5.46
CA TRP A 54 4.42 -5.92 -4.72
C TRP A 54 5.19 -6.06 -3.39
N LEU A 55 5.03 -7.16 -2.66
CA LEU A 55 5.85 -7.43 -1.46
C LEU A 55 7.37 -7.47 -1.77
N ARG A 56 7.78 -8.11 -2.86
CA ARG A 56 9.19 -8.09 -3.32
C ARG A 56 9.66 -6.69 -3.70
N THR A 57 8.77 -5.87 -4.24
CA THR A 57 9.02 -4.46 -4.54
C THR A 57 9.27 -3.65 -3.26
N LEU A 58 8.53 -3.92 -2.18
CA LEU A 58 8.80 -3.31 -0.87
C LEU A 58 10.18 -3.74 -0.33
N ASP A 59 10.57 -5.01 -0.50
CA ASP A 59 11.90 -5.51 -0.11
C ASP A 59 13.03 -4.78 -0.86
N LYS A 60 12.84 -4.51 -2.16
CA LYS A 60 13.77 -3.71 -2.95
C LYS A 60 13.93 -2.31 -2.38
N ILE A 61 12.84 -1.62 -2.02
CA ILE A 61 12.90 -0.28 -1.39
C ILE A 61 13.63 -0.35 -0.04
N GLU A 62 13.30 -1.34 0.79
CA GLU A 62 13.93 -1.52 2.10
C GLU A 62 15.45 -1.75 1.99
N SER A 63 15.89 -2.49 0.96
CA SER A 63 17.31 -2.75 0.68
C SER A 63 18.12 -1.50 0.33
N LEU A 64 17.47 -0.41 -0.10
CA LEU A 64 18.12 0.88 -0.33
C LEU A 64 18.46 1.61 0.98
N GLN A 65 18.04 1.06 2.13
CA GLN A 65 18.22 1.60 3.47
C GLN A 65 17.78 3.08 3.61
N PRO A 66 16.57 3.45 3.15
CA PRO A 66 16.10 4.81 3.30
C PRO A 66 15.85 5.14 4.78
N HIS A 67 16.07 6.40 5.14
CA HIS A 67 15.61 6.99 6.40
C HIS A 67 14.22 7.61 6.25
N THR A 68 13.90 8.09 5.04
CA THR A 68 12.61 8.72 4.73
C THR A 68 12.01 8.07 3.49
N VAL A 69 10.74 7.70 3.59
CA VAL A 69 9.95 7.14 2.49
C VAL A 69 8.72 8.02 2.32
N ILE A 70 8.60 8.64 1.15
CA ILE A 70 7.44 9.46 0.80
C ILE A 70 6.42 8.57 0.07
N ALA A 71 5.29 8.37 0.73
CA ALA A 71 4.10 7.74 0.18
C ALA A 71 3.30 8.78 -0.61
N ASP A 72 2.66 8.38 -1.71
CA ASP A 72 1.79 9.26 -2.48
C ASP A 72 0.41 9.36 -1.81
N HIS A 73 -0.36 8.26 -1.82
CA HIS A 73 -1.65 8.20 -1.13
C HIS A 73 -1.52 7.98 0.38
N LYS A 74 -1.82 9.04 1.15
CA LYS A 74 -1.83 8.99 2.61
C LYS A 74 -2.89 9.90 3.25
N ARG A 75 -3.30 9.57 4.47
CA ARG A 75 -4.15 10.46 5.28
C ARG A 75 -3.46 11.80 5.49
N ALA A 76 -4.22 12.88 5.35
CA ALA A 76 -3.75 14.22 5.65
C ALA A 76 -3.15 14.30 7.06
N GLY A 77 -1.95 14.88 7.17
CA GLY A 77 -1.21 15.00 8.43
C GLY A 77 -0.35 13.79 8.81
N THR A 78 -0.43 12.67 8.08
CA THR A 78 0.51 11.55 8.27
C THR A 78 1.91 11.95 7.81
N VAL A 79 2.91 11.70 8.66
CA VAL A 79 4.32 11.99 8.35
C VAL A 79 4.90 11.01 7.34
N ASP A 80 6.02 11.38 6.71
CA ASP A 80 6.77 10.48 5.83
C ASP A 80 7.75 9.63 6.63
N GLY A 81 8.00 8.38 6.21
CA GLY A 81 8.89 7.48 6.93
C GLY A 81 8.64 6.00 6.67
N LEU A 82 9.56 5.19 7.19
CA LEU A 82 9.57 3.72 7.04
C LEU A 82 8.29 3.05 7.54
N PHE A 83 7.62 3.62 8.55
CA PHE A 83 6.37 3.05 9.06
C PHE A 83 5.26 2.96 7.99
N ASN A 84 5.27 3.79 6.95
CA ASN A 84 4.33 3.67 5.83
C ASN A 84 4.67 2.44 4.96
N LEU A 85 5.96 2.14 4.77
CA LEU A 85 6.43 0.92 4.09
C LEU A 85 5.96 -0.32 4.85
N ASP A 86 6.15 -0.33 6.17
CA ASP A 86 5.75 -1.46 7.04
C ASP A 86 4.24 -1.65 7.06
N LYS A 87 3.47 -0.56 7.19
CA LYS A 87 2.00 -0.62 7.13
C LYS A 87 1.50 -1.08 5.77
N THR A 88 2.17 -0.66 4.69
CA THR A 88 1.83 -1.11 3.33
C THR A 88 2.01 -2.62 3.24
N ARG A 89 3.17 -3.13 3.67
CA ARG A 89 3.49 -4.56 3.72
C ARG A 89 2.44 -5.33 4.53
N GLN A 90 2.15 -4.86 5.74
CA GLN A 90 1.21 -5.52 6.64
C GLN A 90 -0.19 -5.58 6.04
N TYR A 91 -0.65 -4.51 5.40
CA TYR A 91 -1.96 -4.47 4.75
C TYR A 91 -2.06 -5.47 3.59
N ILE A 92 -1.01 -5.63 2.77
CA ILE A 92 -0.98 -6.66 1.72
C ILE A 92 -1.09 -8.07 2.33
N LEU A 93 -0.31 -8.35 3.39
CA LEU A 93 -0.33 -9.65 4.07
C LEU A 93 -1.68 -9.95 4.73
N ASP A 94 -2.33 -8.95 5.32
CA ASP A 94 -3.64 -9.13 5.94
C ASP A 94 -4.75 -9.26 4.90
N PHE A 95 -4.63 -8.57 3.76
CA PHE A 95 -5.52 -8.77 2.61
C PHE A 95 -5.41 -10.20 2.07
N GLU A 96 -4.20 -10.76 1.94
CA GLU A 96 -3.99 -12.15 1.50
C GLU A 96 -4.68 -13.16 2.43
N LYS A 97 -4.53 -13.01 3.76
CA LYS A 97 -5.24 -13.85 4.73
C LYS A 97 -6.76 -13.71 4.62
N ALA A 98 -7.24 -12.49 4.35
CA ALA A 98 -8.66 -12.24 4.14
C ALA A 98 -9.15 -12.92 2.86
N VAL A 99 -8.37 -12.90 1.77
CA VAL A 99 -8.68 -13.61 0.51
C VAL A 99 -8.75 -15.11 0.75
N GLU A 100 -7.74 -15.71 1.39
CA GLU A 100 -7.67 -17.15 1.65
C GLU A 100 -8.85 -17.68 2.47
N SER A 101 -9.40 -16.85 3.36
CA SER A 101 -10.50 -17.23 4.23
C SER A 101 -11.88 -16.85 3.69
N SER A 102 -11.99 -16.20 2.54
CA SER A 102 -13.27 -15.67 2.02
C SER A 102 -13.80 -16.47 0.83
N SER A 103 -15.12 -16.58 0.75
CA SER A 103 -15.81 -17.29 -0.35
C SER A 103 -16.21 -16.38 -1.51
N GLY A 104 -16.05 -15.06 -1.37
CA GLY A 104 -16.48 -14.05 -2.34
C GLY A 104 -16.06 -12.63 -1.94
N TRP A 105 -16.31 -11.66 -2.82
CA TRP A 105 -15.84 -10.29 -2.64
C TRP A 105 -16.57 -9.57 -1.50
N GLU A 106 -17.82 -9.91 -1.21
CA GLU A 106 -18.61 -9.32 -0.11
C GLU A 106 -18.02 -9.68 1.25
N GLU A 107 -17.62 -10.95 1.43
CA GLU A 107 -16.99 -11.43 2.66
C GLU A 107 -15.58 -10.82 2.82
N LEU A 108 -14.80 -10.78 1.73
CA LEU A 108 -13.50 -10.13 1.69
C LEU A 108 -13.60 -8.64 2.07
N TRP A 109 -14.52 -7.92 1.43
CA TRP A 109 -14.82 -6.53 1.72
C TRP A 109 -15.12 -6.34 3.21
N THR A 110 -16.03 -7.14 3.76
CA THR A 110 -16.43 -7.07 5.17
C THR A 110 -15.24 -7.27 6.10
N LYS A 111 -14.40 -8.29 5.87
CA LYS A 111 -13.22 -8.56 6.69
C LYS A 111 -12.22 -7.41 6.66
N VAL A 112 -11.90 -6.90 5.47
CA VAL A 112 -10.96 -5.78 5.30
C VAL A 112 -11.51 -4.51 5.96
N GLN A 113 -12.81 -4.22 5.80
CA GLN A 113 -13.46 -3.09 6.46
C GLN A 113 -13.45 -3.21 7.98
N MET A 114 -13.71 -4.41 8.53
CA MET A 114 -13.66 -4.63 9.99
C MET A 114 -12.25 -4.44 10.55
N GLN A 115 -11.24 -4.98 9.87
CA GLN A 115 -9.85 -4.90 10.31
C GLN A 115 -9.27 -3.48 10.19
N TYR A 116 -9.65 -2.74 9.14
CA TYR A 116 -9.14 -1.38 8.87
C TYR A 116 -10.22 -0.30 9.00
N HIS A 117 -11.19 -0.50 9.90
CA HIS A 117 -12.35 0.38 10.09
C HIS A 117 -11.93 1.86 10.29
N ALA A 118 -10.81 2.14 10.96
CA ALA A 118 -10.34 3.51 11.16
C ALA A 118 -10.13 4.31 9.84
N ILE A 119 -9.89 3.62 8.72
CA ILE A 119 -9.75 4.26 7.39
C ILE A 119 -11.10 4.81 6.91
N ILE A 120 -12.20 4.07 7.10
CA ILE A 120 -13.55 4.45 6.67
C ILE A 120 -14.36 5.20 7.74
N ARG A 121 -13.89 5.27 9.00
CA ARG A 121 -14.65 5.87 10.11
C ARG A 121 -15.12 7.29 9.82
N GLY A 122 -14.31 8.10 9.11
CA GLY A 122 -14.72 9.45 8.72
C GLY A 122 -15.94 9.46 7.78
N ALA A 123 -15.96 8.54 6.79
CA ALA A 123 -17.09 8.37 5.90
C ALA A 123 -18.33 7.85 6.64
N LEU A 124 -18.16 6.85 7.51
CA LEU A 124 -19.26 6.32 8.33
C LEU A 124 -19.82 7.36 9.30
N ALA A 125 -18.97 8.20 9.90
CA ALA A 125 -19.41 9.28 10.79
C ALA A 125 -20.13 10.41 10.06
N ALA A 126 -19.81 10.65 8.78
CA ALA A 126 -20.50 11.61 7.93
C ALA A 126 -21.89 11.11 7.48
N PHE A 127 -22.09 9.79 7.46
CA PHE A 127 -23.35 9.13 7.11
C PHE A 127 -23.74 8.10 8.17
N PRO A 128 -24.09 8.55 9.39
CA PRO A 128 -24.56 7.65 10.44
C PRO A 128 -25.89 7.05 9.98
N GLU A 129 -25.84 5.80 9.50
CA GLU A 129 -26.97 5.03 8.98
C GLU A 129 -27.58 5.60 7.69
N SER A 130 -27.18 5.05 6.53
CA SER A 130 -28.11 5.00 5.41
C SER A 130 -29.29 4.13 5.83
N LYS A 131 -30.48 4.71 6.02
CA LYS A 131 -31.72 3.95 6.19
C LYS A 131 -31.76 2.83 5.15
N PRO A 132 -32.04 1.56 5.53
CA PRO A 132 -32.34 0.55 4.53
C PRO A 132 -33.54 1.03 3.72
N ALA A 133 -33.44 0.89 2.39
CA ALA A 133 -34.56 1.08 1.48
C ALA A 133 -35.60 -0.04 1.66
#